data_AF-C7ZDB9-F1
#
_entry.id   AF-C7ZDB9-F1
#
_cell.length_a   1.000
_cell.length_b   1.000
_cell.length_c   1.000
_cell.angle_alpha   90.00
_cell.angle_beta   90.00
_cell.angle_gamma   90.00
#
_symmetry.space_group_name_H-M   'P 1'
#
loop_
_entity.id
_entity.type
_entity.pdbx_description
1 polymer ?
#
loop_
_entity_poly.entity_id
_entity_poly.type
_entity_poly.pdbx_seq_one_letter_code
_entity_poly.pdbx_strand_id
1 'polypeptide(L)'
;NDVLDPEKLHSSLAKLLEIGDWRKFGGRLRLNEDDRLEIHVPQEFTPERPSVRYTHEAFDMSIGSHPLGKRMPKVTEKPSIQHGAQEFKEFAVTKDDPVNGSDLFKGDKPQMSLRIVSFSDATPVSLVWPHSAMDAVGLQAMLKNWSLVMAGRESEVLPVLGARDDMVYGIVEPPTGTEEVEQEESHLAQKRISGFKLVLFGLRFLWDLLWQGVCQSKSIFLPKEAVAKLMRQALEEATITTPPTDEKPFVSEGDVLAAWTTRLIASSDPRKLPVTTLTAVNLRYRFKSPMQTTGVYTQNLASAAYTFLPPAMVRGPLGPIALANRQHLEAQTTEPQLRAIMRTVMAEKEKKDTTLLFGEPNMLLVLISNWTKAKIMQAADFSLGRAKGQRQGLINQAP
;
A
#
# COMPACT_ATOMS: atom_id res chain seq x y z
N ASN A 1 2.70 -11.41 21.15
CA ASN A 1 4.12 -11.23 20.83
C ASN A 1 4.79 -12.57 20.98
N ASP A 2 5.52 -12.98 19.95
CA ASP A 2 6.24 -14.25 19.93
C ASP A 2 7.75 -13.97 19.89
N VAL A 3 8.53 -14.86 20.50
CA VAL A 3 9.99 -14.87 20.40
C VAL A 3 10.36 -15.78 19.23
N LEU A 4 10.88 -15.18 18.16
CA LEU A 4 11.24 -15.85 16.92
C LEU A 4 12.75 -16.02 16.78
N ASP A 5 13.16 -17.08 16.10
CA ASP A 5 14.55 -17.35 15.72
C ASP A 5 14.94 -16.44 14.54
N PRO A 6 15.87 -15.50 14.75
CA PRO A 6 16.26 -14.52 13.74
C PRO A 6 16.95 -15.17 12.53
N GLU A 7 17.73 -16.23 12.74
CA GLU A 7 18.43 -16.93 11.66
C GLU A 7 17.47 -17.77 10.83
N LYS A 8 16.44 -18.35 11.45
CA LYS A 8 15.38 -19.04 10.70
C LYS A 8 14.57 -18.09 9.84
N LEU A 9 14.26 -16.89 10.34
CA LEU A 9 13.59 -15.83 9.57
C LEU A 9 14.44 -15.41 8.36
N HIS A 10 15.72 -15.11 8.60
CA HIS A 10 16.63 -14.67 7.55
C HIS A 10 16.87 -15.76 6.48
N SER A 11 17.25 -16.97 6.91
CA SER A 11 17.54 -18.08 5.98
C SER A 11 16.33 -18.49 5.14
N SER A 12 15.12 -18.50 5.71
CA SER A 12 13.90 -18.80 4.95
C SER A 12 13.54 -17.70 3.95
N LEU A 13 13.76 -16.42 4.27
CA LEU A 13 13.59 -15.34 3.29
C LEU A 13 14.62 -15.44 2.17
N ALA A 14 15.90 -15.61 2.52
CA ALA A 14 16.97 -15.78 1.55
C ALA A 14 16.68 -16.98 0.62
N LYS A 15 16.15 -18.07 1.18
CA LYS A 15 15.77 -19.25 0.42
C LYS A 15 14.59 -19.01 -0.52
N LEU A 16 13.55 -18.28 -0.09
CA LEU A 16 12.46 -17.86 -0.98
C LEU A 16 13.01 -17.11 -2.19
N LEU A 17 13.96 -16.19 -1.96
CA LEU A 17 14.58 -15.39 -3.01
C LEU A 17 15.44 -16.22 -3.97
N GLU A 18 15.74 -17.48 -3.70
CA GLU A 18 16.41 -18.37 -4.64
C GLU A 18 15.43 -19.15 -5.54
N ILE A 19 14.13 -19.18 -5.20
CA ILE A 19 13.14 -20.00 -5.89
C ILE A 19 12.64 -19.30 -7.15
N GLY A 20 13.03 -19.81 -8.32
CA GLY A 20 12.55 -19.33 -9.62
C GLY A 20 12.72 -17.82 -9.77
N ASP A 21 11.66 -17.12 -10.14
CA ASP A 21 11.67 -15.68 -10.38
C ASP A 21 11.51 -14.80 -9.13
N TRP A 22 11.36 -15.38 -7.93
CA TRP A 22 11.44 -14.62 -6.66
C TRP A 22 12.79 -13.93 -6.50
N ARG A 23 13.84 -14.45 -7.15
CA ARG A 23 15.17 -13.84 -7.22
C ARG A 23 15.20 -12.41 -7.73
N LYS A 24 14.18 -11.97 -8.47
CA LYS A 24 14.03 -10.56 -8.88
C LYS A 24 14.13 -9.60 -7.69
N PHE A 25 13.56 -9.97 -6.54
CA PHE A 25 13.60 -9.14 -5.33
C PHE A 25 14.97 -9.09 -4.66
N GLY A 26 15.84 -10.06 -4.96
CA GLY A 26 17.24 -9.99 -4.58
C GLY A 26 18.11 -9.18 -5.53
N GLY A 27 17.53 -8.58 -6.58
CA GLY A 27 18.27 -7.78 -7.55
C GLY A 27 18.75 -6.42 -7.02
N ARG A 28 19.48 -5.72 -7.90
CA ARG A 28 20.10 -4.41 -7.70
C ARG A 28 19.41 -3.39 -8.58
N LEU A 29 19.00 -2.26 -8.02
CA LEU A 29 18.41 -1.18 -8.81
C LEU A 29 19.50 -0.43 -9.58
N ARG A 30 19.29 -0.23 -10.88
CA ARG A 30 20.18 0.50 -11.79
C ARG A 30 19.38 1.42 -12.68
N LEU A 31 19.96 2.53 -13.07
CA LEU A 31 19.47 3.33 -14.20
C LEU A 31 20.31 2.96 -15.42
N ASN A 32 19.65 2.72 -16.55
CA ASN A 32 20.33 2.54 -17.83
C ASN A 32 20.63 3.90 -18.49
N GLU A 33 21.21 3.86 -19.69
CA GLU A 33 21.62 5.05 -20.44
C GLU A 33 20.45 6.00 -20.79
N ASP A 34 19.20 5.49 -20.78
CA ASP A 34 17.98 6.27 -21.04
C ASP A 34 17.31 6.80 -19.75
N ASP A 35 17.98 6.71 -18.60
CA ASP A 35 17.44 6.98 -17.26
C ASP A 35 16.25 6.07 -16.87
N ARG A 36 16.17 4.87 -17.46
CA ARG A 36 15.13 3.88 -17.11
C ARG A 36 15.61 2.95 -16.01
N LEU A 37 14.72 2.63 -15.08
CA LEU A 37 14.99 1.74 -13.96
C LEU A 37 15.05 0.28 -14.40
N GLU A 38 16.14 -0.40 -14.06
CA GLU A 38 16.37 -1.82 -14.27
C GLU A 38 16.66 -2.54 -12.96
N ILE A 39 16.36 -3.84 -12.92
CA ILE A 39 16.68 -4.73 -11.79
C ILE A 39 17.71 -5.75 -12.28
N HIS A 40 18.95 -5.61 -11.84
CA HIS A 40 20.05 -6.52 -12.18
C HIS A 40 20.14 -7.61 -11.13
N VAL A 41 19.82 -8.85 -11.51
CA VAL A 41 19.81 -9.98 -10.57
C VAL A 41 21.13 -10.76 -10.68
N PRO A 42 21.88 -10.94 -9.57
CA PRO A 42 23.04 -11.83 -9.55
C PRO A 42 22.70 -13.25 -10.03
N GLN A 43 23.61 -13.89 -10.76
CA GLN A 43 23.47 -15.29 -11.17
C GLN A 43 23.41 -16.22 -9.94
N GLU A 44 24.21 -15.90 -8.93
CA GLU A 44 24.21 -16.56 -7.62
C GLU A 44 24.26 -15.50 -6.53
N PHE A 45 23.59 -15.77 -5.41
CA PHE A 45 23.69 -14.96 -4.21
C PHE A 45 24.82 -15.51 -3.34
N THR A 46 25.76 -14.66 -2.97
CA THR A 46 26.91 -15.02 -2.11
C THR A 46 26.90 -14.15 -0.86
N PRO A 47 27.71 -14.44 0.17
CA PRO A 47 27.88 -13.55 1.32
C PRO A 47 28.26 -12.11 0.92
N GLU A 48 29.05 -11.94 -0.15
CA GLU A 48 29.46 -10.63 -0.68
C GLU A 48 28.36 -9.99 -1.54
N ARG A 49 27.49 -10.82 -2.16
CA ARG A 49 26.36 -10.38 -2.99
C ARG A 49 25.05 -11.01 -2.51
N PRO A 50 24.57 -10.66 -1.30
CA PRO A 50 23.42 -11.33 -0.72
C PRO A 50 22.12 -10.97 -1.45
N SER A 51 21.12 -11.84 -1.32
CA SER A 51 19.77 -11.62 -1.86
C SER A 51 19.01 -10.55 -1.06
N VAL A 52 19.27 -10.42 0.23
CA VAL A 52 18.67 -9.41 1.10
C VAL A 52 19.75 -8.90 2.03
N ARG A 53 19.73 -7.61 2.35
CA ARG A 53 20.58 -7.10 3.41
C ARG A 53 19.99 -7.53 4.75
N TYR A 54 20.78 -8.14 5.61
CA TYR A 54 20.33 -8.61 6.91
C TYR A 54 21.04 -7.90 8.06
N THR A 55 20.28 -7.48 9.07
CA THR A 55 20.82 -7.00 10.35
C THR A 55 20.02 -7.59 11.51
N HIS A 56 20.71 -7.93 12.59
CA HIS A 56 20.11 -8.45 13.81
C HIS A 56 20.66 -7.72 15.02
N GLU A 57 19.78 -7.40 15.96
CA GLU A 57 20.13 -6.82 17.26
C GLU A 57 19.32 -7.50 18.36
N ALA A 58 19.95 -7.83 19.48
CA ALA A 58 19.31 -8.48 20.60
C ALA A 58 19.46 -7.63 21.87
N PHE A 59 18.35 -7.48 22.59
CA PHE A 59 18.31 -6.82 23.88
C PHE A 59 17.92 -7.85 24.95
N ASP A 60 18.72 -7.92 26.02
CA ASP A 60 18.41 -8.74 27.20
C ASP A 60 17.40 -8.02 28.11
N MET A 61 16.21 -7.74 27.56
CA MET A 61 15.07 -7.14 28.26
C MET A 61 13.77 -7.42 27.53
N SER A 62 12.65 -7.17 28.22
CA SER A 62 11.33 -7.16 27.56
C SER A 62 11.17 -5.93 26.69
N ILE A 63 10.38 -6.05 25.61
CA ILE A 63 10.05 -4.91 24.74
C ILE A 63 9.34 -3.78 25.52
N GLY A 64 8.59 -4.13 26.56
CA GLY A 64 7.93 -3.17 27.46
C GLY A 64 8.89 -2.38 28.35
N SER A 65 10.13 -2.85 28.54
CA SER A 65 11.17 -2.13 29.29
C SER A 65 11.99 -1.20 28.37
N HIS A 66 12.04 -1.50 27.08
CA HIS A 66 12.77 -0.70 26.10
C HIS A 66 12.13 0.69 25.89
N PRO A 67 12.91 1.80 25.88
CA PRO A 67 12.37 3.16 25.75
C PRO A 67 11.48 3.38 24.51
N LEU A 68 11.83 2.76 23.38
CA LEU A 68 11.00 2.78 22.18
C LEU A 68 9.93 1.67 22.18
N GLY A 69 10.26 0.49 22.71
CA GLY A 69 9.37 -0.68 22.67
C GLY A 69 8.12 -0.48 23.51
N LYS A 70 8.23 0.19 24.67
CA LYS A 70 7.10 0.51 25.55
C LYS A 70 6.04 1.42 24.91
N ARG A 71 6.40 2.15 23.85
CA ARG A 71 5.54 3.07 23.11
C ARG A 71 4.79 2.42 21.95
N MET A 72 5.07 1.15 21.63
CA MET A 72 4.41 0.42 20.56
C MET A 72 2.87 0.49 20.70
N PRO A 73 2.14 0.62 19.57
CA PRO A 73 0.68 0.67 19.61
C PRO A 73 0.05 -0.53 20.31
N LYS A 74 -1.03 -0.30 21.07
CA LYS A 74 -1.76 -1.31 21.84
C LYS A 74 -3.24 -1.28 21.50
N VAL A 75 -3.91 -2.43 21.67
CA VAL A 75 -5.36 -2.50 21.61
C VAL A 75 -5.94 -1.71 22.79
N THR A 76 -6.96 -0.89 22.51
CA THR A 76 -7.66 -0.09 23.53
C THR A 76 -9.16 -0.33 23.45
N GLU A 77 -9.88 -0.24 24.57
CA GLU A 77 -11.35 -0.42 24.57
C GLU A 77 -12.10 0.71 23.85
N LYS A 78 -11.50 1.91 23.83
CA LYS A 78 -12.05 3.11 23.20
C LYS A 78 -11.15 3.56 22.05
N PRO A 79 -11.67 4.36 21.09
CA PRO A 79 -10.83 5.02 20.10
C PRO A 79 -9.65 5.75 20.76
N SER A 80 -8.46 5.62 20.19
CA SER A 80 -7.25 6.24 20.75
C SER A 80 -6.31 6.74 19.66
N ILE A 81 -5.60 7.83 19.95
CA ILE A 81 -4.48 8.33 19.15
C ILE A 81 -3.21 7.79 19.79
N GLN A 82 -2.39 7.14 18.97
CA GLN A 82 -1.18 6.44 19.40
C GLN A 82 0.03 6.90 18.57
N HIS A 83 1.22 6.48 18.99
CA HIS A 83 2.47 6.79 18.29
C HIS A 83 2.42 6.30 16.83
N GLY A 84 2.92 7.14 15.92
CA GLY A 84 2.96 6.84 14.49
C GLY A 84 4.09 5.89 14.12
N ALA A 85 3.94 5.18 13.01
CA ALA A 85 4.95 4.23 12.53
C ALA A 85 6.35 4.85 12.37
N GLN A 86 6.42 6.14 12.01
CA GLN A 86 7.69 6.85 11.83
C GLN A 86 8.51 6.98 13.13
N GLU A 87 7.86 6.96 14.30
CA GLU A 87 8.57 6.99 15.59
C GLU A 87 9.37 5.71 15.84
N PHE A 88 9.03 4.60 15.16
CA PHE A 88 9.66 3.28 15.33
C PHE A 88 10.73 2.99 14.28
N LYS A 89 11.19 4.00 13.54
CA LYS A 89 12.18 3.86 12.46
C LYS A 89 13.46 3.13 12.91
N GLU A 90 13.89 3.31 14.16
CA GLU A 90 15.09 2.65 14.72
C GLU A 90 14.96 1.11 14.82
N PHE A 91 13.73 0.58 14.92
CA PHE A 91 13.48 -0.85 14.80
C PHE A 91 13.44 -1.33 13.35
N ALA A 92 13.23 -0.41 12.39
CA ALA A 92 13.10 -0.75 10.98
C ALA A 92 14.41 -0.65 10.20
N VAL A 93 15.26 0.33 10.52
CA VAL A 93 16.49 0.62 9.78
C VAL A 93 17.64 1.00 10.71
N THR A 94 18.85 0.73 10.24
CA THR A 94 20.14 1.18 10.77
C THR A 94 20.60 2.46 10.07
N LYS A 95 21.64 3.11 10.59
CA LYS A 95 22.22 4.32 9.96
C LYS A 95 22.76 4.07 8.55
N ASP A 96 23.20 2.85 8.29
CA ASP A 96 23.78 2.46 7.01
C ASP A 96 22.73 2.02 5.99
N ASP A 97 21.46 1.88 6.39
CA ASP A 97 20.38 1.49 5.47
C ASP A 97 20.10 2.59 4.45
N PRO A 98 19.82 2.22 3.18
CA PRO A 98 19.45 3.19 2.17
C PRO A 98 18.17 3.91 2.61
N VAL A 99 18.23 5.24 2.71
CA VAL A 99 17.10 6.05 3.20
C VAL A 99 16.29 6.65 2.05
N ASN A 100 16.79 6.55 0.81
CA ASN A 100 16.12 7.02 -0.39
C ASN A 100 16.49 6.17 -1.63
N GLY A 101 15.78 6.37 -2.73
CA GLY A 101 16.03 5.64 -3.99
C GLY A 101 17.43 5.87 -4.58
N SER A 102 18.02 7.06 -4.39
CA SER A 102 19.35 7.37 -4.92
C SER A 102 20.46 6.55 -4.23
N ASP A 103 20.25 6.16 -2.97
CA ASP A 103 21.17 5.29 -2.24
C ASP A 103 21.16 3.86 -2.75
N LEU A 104 20.02 3.43 -3.32
CA LEU A 104 19.82 2.10 -3.92
C LEU A 104 20.40 2.00 -5.33
N PHE A 105 20.46 3.10 -6.09
CA PHE A 105 21.07 3.12 -7.43
C PHE A 105 22.59 3.00 -7.39
N LYS A 106 23.21 3.32 -6.24
CA LYS A 106 24.66 3.34 -6.06
C LYS A 106 25.19 2.03 -5.47
N GLY A 107 26.16 1.43 -6.15
CA GLY A 107 26.89 0.25 -5.67
C GLY A 107 26.06 -1.04 -5.72
N ASP A 108 26.65 -2.17 -5.36
CA ASP A 108 26.03 -3.50 -5.51
C ASP A 108 25.13 -3.89 -4.32
N LYS A 109 24.17 -3.03 -3.95
CA LYS A 109 23.30 -3.21 -2.77
C LYS A 109 21.98 -3.92 -3.11
N PRO A 110 21.58 -4.98 -2.38
CA PRO A 110 20.27 -5.58 -2.56
C PRO A 110 19.19 -4.52 -2.35
N GLN A 111 18.12 -4.59 -3.14
CA GLN A 111 17.05 -3.60 -3.05
C GLN A 111 16.20 -3.73 -1.78
N MET A 112 16.24 -4.89 -1.09
CA MET A 112 15.52 -5.11 0.17
C MET A 112 16.47 -5.24 1.36
N SER A 113 15.99 -4.85 2.54
CA SER A 113 16.62 -5.17 3.82
C SER A 113 15.65 -5.80 4.80
N LEU A 114 16.18 -6.75 5.57
CA LEU A 114 15.54 -7.42 6.68
C LEU A 114 16.29 -7.02 7.95
N ARG A 115 15.57 -6.42 8.89
CA ARG A 115 16.08 -6.12 10.23
C ARG A 115 15.25 -6.87 11.25
N ILE A 116 15.93 -7.58 12.13
CA ILE A 116 15.31 -8.31 13.24
C ILE A 116 15.81 -7.72 14.55
N VAL A 117 14.90 -7.37 15.44
CA VAL A 117 15.22 -6.97 16.81
C VAL A 117 14.65 -8.03 17.75
N SER A 118 15.47 -8.59 18.63
CA SER A 118 15.05 -9.61 19.59
C SER A 118 14.98 -9.04 21.00
N PHE A 119 13.83 -9.19 21.64
CA PHE A 119 13.61 -8.98 23.07
C PHE A 119 13.32 -10.33 23.74
N SER A 120 13.34 -10.37 25.08
CA SER A 120 13.04 -11.59 25.83
C SER A 120 11.60 -12.09 25.65
N ASP A 121 10.68 -11.23 25.20
CA ASP A 121 9.24 -11.48 25.08
C ASP A 121 8.64 -11.11 23.70
N ALA A 122 9.45 -10.63 22.76
CA ALA A 122 8.99 -10.19 21.44
C ALA A 122 10.12 -10.14 20.40
N THR A 123 9.75 -10.30 19.13
CA THR A 123 10.68 -10.13 18.00
C THR A 123 10.08 -9.22 16.93
N PRO A 124 10.34 -7.89 16.96
CA PRO A 124 10.08 -7.03 15.81
C PRO A 124 10.83 -7.51 14.56
N VAL A 125 10.07 -7.75 13.48
CA VAL A 125 10.59 -8.13 12.17
C VAL A 125 10.25 -7.01 11.19
N SER A 126 11.28 -6.38 10.65
CA SER A 126 11.16 -5.23 9.76
C SER A 126 11.67 -5.58 8.37
N LEU A 127 10.80 -5.48 7.38
CA LEU A 127 11.15 -5.64 5.96
C LEU A 127 11.04 -4.28 5.26
N VAL A 128 12.15 -3.81 4.72
CA VAL A 128 12.21 -2.59 3.90
C VAL A 128 12.39 -2.98 2.45
N TRP A 129 11.56 -2.40 1.59
CA TRP A 129 11.53 -2.71 0.17
C TRP A 129 11.06 -1.47 -0.61
N PRO A 130 11.55 -1.24 -1.85
CA PRO A 130 11.19 -0.07 -2.63
C PRO A 130 9.85 -0.30 -3.32
N HIS A 131 8.97 0.71 -3.31
CA HIS A 131 7.65 0.60 -3.95
C HIS A 131 7.71 0.29 -5.46
N SER A 132 8.87 0.47 -6.12
CA SER A 132 9.09 0.02 -7.50
C SER A 132 9.06 -1.50 -7.67
N ALA A 133 9.35 -2.27 -6.61
CA ALA A 133 9.46 -3.74 -6.67
C ALA A 133 8.09 -4.44 -6.60
N MET A 134 7.21 -3.99 -5.72
CA MET A 134 5.89 -4.60 -5.50
C MET A 134 4.84 -3.58 -5.02
N ASP A 135 3.60 -3.99 -4.89
CA ASP A 135 2.59 -3.23 -4.15
C ASP A 135 2.17 -4.00 -2.88
N ALA A 136 1.16 -3.50 -2.15
CA ALA A 136 0.69 -4.14 -0.92
C ALA A 136 0.22 -5.60 -1.13
N VAL A 137 -0.28 -5.96 -2.32
CA VAL A 137 -0.69 -7.34 -2.64
C VAL A 137 0.52 -8.18 -3.03
N GLY A 138 1.51 -7.60 -3.70
CA GLY A 138 2.80 -8.26 -3.87
C GLY A 138 3.49 -8.57 -2.55
N LEU A 139 3.45 -7.64 -1.58
CA LEU A 139 3.96 -7.86 -0.22
C LEU A 139 3.20 -8.98 0.49
N GLN A 140 1.86 -9.00 0.40
CA GLN A 140 1.05 -10.11 0.94
C GLN A 140 1.51 -11.46 0.34
N ALA A 141 1.67 -11.53 -0.98
CA ALA A 141 2.12 -12.74 -1.65
C ALA A 141 3.51 -13.17 -1.18
N MET A 142 4.45 -12.24 -1.01
CA MET A 142 5.78 -12.53 -0.47
C MET A 142 5.69 -13.09 0.95
N LEU A 143 4.94 -12.47 1.85
CA LEU A 143 4.79 -12.95 3.24
C LEU A 143 4.20 -14.36 3.30
N LYS A 144 3.20 -14.64 2.46
CA LYS A 144 2.59 -15.98 2.38
C LYS A 144 3.60 -17.03 1.92
N ASN A 145 4.34 -16.76 0.84
CA ASN A 145 5.33 -17.69 0.31
C ASN A 145 6.56 -17.82 1.22
N TRP A 146 6.95 -16.74 1.90
CA TRP A 146 8.00 -16.79 2.93
C TRP A 146 7.58 -17.70 4.09
N SER A 147 6.32 -17.62 4.53
CA SER A 147 5.76 -18.51 5.55
C SER A 147 5.79 -19.99 5.11
N LEU A 148 5.52 -20.28 3.83
CA LEU A 148 5.64 -21.65 3.28
C LEU A 148 7.09 -22.17 3.34
N VAL A 149 8.06 -21.36 2.93
CA VAL A 149 9.48 -21.75 3.01
C VAL A 149 9.92 -21.95 4.46
N MET A 150 9.48 -21.09 5.38
CA MET A 150 9.76 -21.28 6.81
C MET A 150 9.17 -22.58 7.38
N ALA A 151 8.08 -23.06 6.78
CA ALA A 151 7.42 -24.32 7.10
C ALA A 151 8.05 -25.55 6.40
N GLY A 152 9.09 -25.39 5.57
CA GLY A 152 9.66 -26.48 4.77
C GLY A 152 8.72 -26.97 3.66
N ARG A 153 7.88 -26.06 3.13
CA ARG A 153 6.89 -26.31 2.07
C ARG A 153 7.27 -25.58 0.78
N GLU A 154 8.55 -25.64 0.41
CA GLU A 154 9.10 -24.93 -0.75
C GLU A 154 8.46 -25.36 -2.07
N SER A 155 8.00 -26.61 -2.17
CA SER A 155 7.28 -27.14 -3.33
C SER A 155 5.91 -26.48 -3.57
N GLU A 156 5.37 -25.79 -2.56
CA GLU A 156 4.09 -25.10 -2.64
C GLU A 156 4.23 -23.60 -2.92
N VAL A 157 5.48 -23.11 -3.04
CA VAL A 157 5.75 -21.72 -3.38
C VAL A 157 5.21 -21.41 -4.77
N LEU A 158 4.33 -20.41 -4.85
CA LEU A 158 3.73 -19.98 -6.10
C LEU A 158 4.79 -19.27 -6.96
N PRO A 159 4.83 -19.54 -8.28
CA PRO A 159 5.75 -18.87 -9.18
C PRO A 159 5.39 -17.38 -9.33
N VAL A 160 6.41 -16.54 -9.50
CA VAL A 160 6.21 -15.11 -9.79
C VAL A 160 5.84 -14.93 -11.26
N LEU A 161 4.77 -14.19 -11.52
CA LEU A 161 4.31 -13.85 -12.87
C LEU A 161 4.87 -12.50 -13.33
N GLY A 162 5.14 -12.38 -14.63
CA GLY A 162 5.58 -11.13 -15.26
C GLY A 162 6.97 -10.66 -14.80
N ALA A 163 7.82 -11.55 -14.30
CA ALA A 163 9.14 -11.17 -13.82
C ALA A 163 9.99 -10.52 -14.93
N ARG A 164 9.82 -10.99 -16.17
CA ARG A 164 10.52 -10.55 -17.38
C ARG A 164 9.61 -9.77 -18.35
N ASP A 165 8.31 -10.00 -18.29
CA ASP A 165 7.31 -9.41 -19.20
C ASP A 165 6.41 -8.40 -18.47
N ASP A 166 6.17 -7.25 -19.10
CA ASP A 166 5.25 -6.25 -18.56
C ASP A 166 3.80 -6.62 -18.91
N MET A 167 3.12 -7.24 -17.96
CA MET A 167 1.72 -7.65 -18.10
C MET A 167 0.72 -6.48 -18.15
N VAL A 168 1.14 -5.24 -17.86
CA VAL A 168 0.27 -4.07 -17.91
C VAL A 168 -0.20 -3.78 -19.34
N TYR A 169 0.69 -3.92 -20.33
CA TYR A 169 0.36 -3.66 -21.74
C TYR A 169 -0.78 -4.57 -22.22
N GLY A 170 -0.74 -5.86 -21.87
CA GLY A 170 -1.82 -6.81 -22.21
C GLY A 170 -3.15 -6.55 -21.49
N ILE A 171 -3.14 -5.80 -20.38
CA ILE A 171 -4.36 -5.35 -19.68
C ILE A 171 -4.96 -4.11 -20.33
N VAL A 172 -4.13 -3.26 -20.96
CA VAL A 172 -4.54 -1.96 -21.50
C VAL A 172 -5.01 -2.10 -22.95
N GLU A 173 -4.33 -2.93 -23.73
CA GLU A 173 -4.72 -3.22 -25.11
C GLU A 173 -6.00 -4.08 -25.15
N PRO A 174 -6.98 -3.73 -26.01
CA PRO A 174 -8.16 -4.56 -26.21
C PRO A 174 -7.74 -5.94 -26.78
N PRO A 175 -8.49 -7.02 -26.50
CA PRO A 175 -8.22 -8.31 -27.11
C PRO A 175 -8.18 -8.19 -28.64
N THR A 176 -7.13 -8.70 -29.26
CA THR A 176 -6.98 -8.76 -30.71
C THR A 176 -8.21 -9.39 -31.35
N GLY A 177 -8.85 -8.68 -32.29
CA GLY A 177 -10.03 -9.17 -33.02
C GLY A 177 -11.39 -8.79 -32.43
N THR A 178 -11.44 -7.98 -31.36
CA THR A 178 -12.68 -7.24 -31.05
C THR A 178 -12.78 -6.02 -31.96
N GLU A 179 -13.95 -5.84 -32.60
CA GLU A 179 -14.32 -4.65 -33.38
C GLU A 179 -13.90 -3.38 -32.64
N GLU A 180 -13.62 -2.28 -33.37
CA GLU A 180 -13.24 -0.97 -32.83
C GLU A 180 -14.16 -0.58 -31.67
N VAL A 181 -13.82 -1.00 -30.45
CA VAL A 181 -14.54 -0.61 -29.24
C VAL A 181 -14.26 0.87 -29.12
N GLU A 182 -15.28 1.70 -29.35
CA GLU A 182 -15.21 3.14 -29.15
C GLU A 182 -14.45 3.39 -27.86
N GLN A 183 -13.28 4.01 -27.99
CA GLN A 183 -12.40 4.19 -26.85
C GLN A 183 -13.04 5.24 -25.95
N GLU A 184 -13.67 4.77 -24.88
CA GLU A 184 -14.29 5.65 -23.90
C GLU A 184 -13.24 6.64 -23.36
N GLU A 185 -13.56 7.93 -23.40
CA GLU A 185 -12.71 8.94 -22.77
C GLU A 185 -12.80 8.78 -21.25
N SER A 186 -11.67 8.92 -20.56
CA SER A 186 -11.69 8.85 -19.10
C SER A 186 -12.57 9.98 -18.55
N HIS A 187 -13.48 9.64 -17.64
CA HIS A 187 -14.27 10.63 -16.89
C HIS A 187 -13.40 11.67 -16.17
N LEU A 188 -12.14 11.33 -15.90
CA LEU A 188 -11.17 12.21 -15.26
C LEU A 188 -10.57 13.24 -16.22
N ALA A 189 -10.59 13.03 -17.54
CA ALA A 189 -9.89 13.87 -18.51
C ALA A 189 -10.26 15.35 -18.38
N GLN A 190 -11.56 15.64 -18.22
CA GLN A 190 -12.08 17.00 -18.04
C GLN A 190 -11.67 17.66 -16.72
N LYS A 191 -11.28 16.86 -15.73
CA LYS A 191 -10.81 17.31 -14.41
C LYS A 191 -9.29 17.37 -14.32
N ARG A 192 -8.55 17.10 -15.39
CA ARG A 192 -7.07 17.12 -15.38
C ARG A 192 -6.56 18.53 -15.06
N ILE A 193 -5.68 18.62 -14.08
CA ILE A 193 -4.93 19.84 -13.77
C ILE A 193 -3.69 19.85 -14.67
N SER A 194 -3.61 20.83 -15.58
CA SER A 194 -2.51 20.97 -16.54
C SER A 194 -2.07 22.42 -16.72
N GLY A 195 -0.89 22.62 -17.31
CA GLY A 195 -0.34 23.93 -17.64
C GLY A 195 -0.25 24.86 -16.41
N PHE A 196 -0.76 26.09 -16.55
CA PHE A 196 -0.72 27.10 -15.49
C PHE A 196 -1.46 26.67 -14.20
N LYS A 197 -2.52 25.85 -14.32
CA LYS A 197 -3.24 25.34 -13.14
C LYS A 197 -2.36 24.41 -12.29
N LEU A 198 -1.49 23.61 -12.93
CA LEU A 198 -0.55 22.73 -12.24
C LEU A 198 0.53 23.54 -11.53
N VAL A 199 1.04 24.60 -12.17
CA VAL A 199 1.98 25.54 -11.55
C VAL A 199 1.37 26.17 -10.31
N LEU A 200 0.14 26.66 -10.38
CA LEU A 200 -0.56 27.26 -9.24
C LEU A 200 -0.75 26.26 -8.09
N PHE A 201 -1.14 25.01 -8.41
CA PHE A 201 -1.22 23.94 -7.42
C PHE A 201 0.14 23.70 -6.75
N GLY A 202 1.22 23.59 -7.55
CA GLY A 202 2.58 23.36 -7.06
C GLY A 202 3.08 24.49 -6.14
N LEU A 203 2.87 25.75 -6.51
CA LEU A 203 3.23 26.90 -5.68
C LEU A 203 2.51 26.89 -4.34
N ARG A 204 1.21 26.58 -4.33
CA ARG A 204 0.43 26.48 -3.08
C ARG A 204 0.86 25.27 -2.25
N PHE A 205 1.14 24.13 -2.86
CA PHE A 205 1.64 22.94 -2.17
C PHE A 205 2.98 23.22 -1.49
N LEU A 206 3.90 23.90 -2.20
CA LEU A 206 5.19 24.33 -1.63
C LEU A 206 5.02 25.36 -0.52
N TRP A 207 4.11 26.33 -0.67
CA TRP A 207 3.77 27.28 0.38
C TRP A 207 3.26 26.57 1.64
N ASP A 208 2.33 25.63 1.47
CA ASP A 208 1.81 24.81 2.56
C ASP A 208 2.93 23.99 3.21
N LEU A 209 3.84 23.39 2.43
CA LEU A 209 4.98 22.63 2.97
C LEU A 209 5.99 23.49 3.75
N LEU A 210 6.22 24.73 3.33
CA LEU A 210 7.16 25.65 3.98
C LEU A 210 6.57 26.26 5.27
N TRP A 211 5.25 26.45 5.31
CA TRP A 211 4.59 27.17 6.41
C TRP A 211 3.86 26.25 7.40
N GLN A 212 3.42 25.08 6.96
CA GLN A 212 2.92 24.04 7.87
C GLN A 212 4.14 23.31 8.43
N GLY A 213 4.30 23.34 9.75
CA GLY A 213 5.45 22.75 10.45
C GLY A 213 5.60 21.24 10.21
N VAL A 214 6.57 20.62 10.90
CA VAL A 214 6.90 19.20 10.71
C VAL A 214 5.65 18.31 10.85
N CYS A 215 5.30 17.62 9.76
CA CYS A 215 4.19 16.68 9.73
C CYS A 215 4.42 15.57 10.77
N GLN A 216 3.48 15.42 11.70
CA GLN A 216 3.55 14.37 12.72
C GLN A 216 2.83 13.12 12.22
N SER A 217 3.53 11.99 12.23
CA SER A 217 2.89 10.68 12.03
C SER A 217 2.19 10.24 13.32
N LYS A 218 0.91 9.90 13.23
CA LYS A 218 0.11 9.32 14.32
C LYS A 218 -0.65 8.10 13.82
N SER A 219 -0.92 7.18 14.73
CA SER A 219 -1.77 6.02 14.48
C SER A 219 -3.10 6.23 15.19
N ILE A 220 -4.22 5.93 14.54
CA ILE A 220 -5.55 5.97 15.17
C ILE A 220 -6.04 4.54 15.30
N PHE A 221 -6.30 4.11 16.53
CA PHE A 221 -6.94 2.83 16.80
C PHE A 221 -8.45 3.04 16.93
N LEU A 222 -9.23 2.30 16.14
CA LEU A 222 -10.69 2.28 16.20
C LEU A 222 -11.15 0.87 16.59
N PRO A 223 -11.76 0.69 17.79
CA PRO A 223 -12.40 -0.58 18.16
C PRO A 223 -13.52 -0.96 17.18
N LYS A 224 -13.83 -2.26 17.09
CA LYS A 224 -14.85 -2.79 16.18
C LYS A 224 -16.20 -2.10 16.36
N GLU A 225 -16.61 -1.84 17.59
CA GLU A 225 -17.86 -1.16 17.93
C GLU A 225 -17.89 0.28 17.43
N ALA A 226 -16.74 0.98 17.46
CA ALA A 226 -16.63 2.35 16.96
C ALA A 226 -16.78 2.37 15.42
N VAL A 227 -16.14 1.44 14.72
CA VAL A 227 -16.30 1.28 13.26
C VAL A 227 -17.75 0.93 12.92
N ALA A 228 -18.37 -0.02 13.64
CA ALA A 228 -19.77 -0.38 13.43
C ALA A 228 -20.75 0.78 13.66
N LYS A 229 -20.44 1.69 14.60
CA LYS A 229 -21.21 2.92 14.79
C LYS A 229 -21.08 3.87 13.60
N LEU A 230 -19.87 4.08 13.08
CA LEU A 230 -19.65 4.90 11.88
C LEU A 230 -20.38 4.33 10.67
N MET A 231 -20.36 3.00 10.50
CA MET A 231 -21.07 2.31 9.43
C MET A 231 -22.58 2.54 9.50
N ARG A 232 -23.20 2.37 10.67
CA ARG A 232 -24.64 2.62 10.86
C ARG A 232 -25.00 4.06 10.56
N GLN A 233 -24.25 5.01 11.12
CA GLN A 233 -24.46 6.44 10.90
C GLN A 233 -24.39 6.78 9.40
N ALA A 234 -23.35 6.31 8.70
CA ALA A 234 -23.19 6.60 7.28
C ALA A 234 -24.34 6.04 6.43
N LEU A 235 -24.81 4.83 6.73
CA LEU A 235 -25.90 4.19 6.00
C LEU A 235 -27.25 4.88 6.24
N GLU A 236 -27.54 5.26 7.50
CA GLU A 236 -28.75 6.02 7.86
C GLU A 236 -28.78 7.38 7.14
N GLU A 237 -27.68 8.14 7.23
CA GLU A 237 -27.56 9.43 6.56
C GLU A 237 -27.63 9.31 5.03
N ALA A 238 -27.00 8.30 4.44
CA ALA A 238 -27.07 8.06 3.00
C ALA A 238 -28.51 7.76 2.56
N THR A 239 -29.24 6.93 3.31
CA THR A 239 -30.64 6.56 3.02
C THR A 239 -31.56 7.78 3.02
N ILE A 240 -31.32 8.74 3.92
CA ILE A 240 -32.11 9.99 3.99
C ILE A 240 -31.84 10.89 2.76
N THR A 241 -30.60 10.91 2.27
CA THR A 241 -30.21 11.82 1.18
C THR A 241 -30.41 11.26 -0.22
N THR A 242 -30.63 9.95 -0.36
CA THR A 242 -30.87 9.31 -1.66
C THR A 242 -32.37 9.34 -1.98
N PRO A 243 -32.78 9.63 -3.22
CA PRO A 243 -34.18 9.47 -3.61
C PRO A 243 -34.68 8.05 -3.28
N PRO A 244 -35.97 7.88 -2.93
CA PRO A 244 -36.51 6.56 -2.68
C PRO A 244 -36.45 5.72 -3.96
N THR A 245 -35.56 4.72 -3.96
CA THR A 245 -35.40 3.69 -4.99
C THR A 245 -35.64 2.31 -4.36
N ASP A 246 -35.97 1.31 -5.19
CA ASP A 246 -36.14 -0.08 -4.72
C ASP A 246 -34.84 -0.66 -4.14
N GLU A 247 -33.68 -0.12 -4.54
CA GLU A 247 -32.37 -0.50 -4.02
C GLU A 247 -31.89 0.42 -2.90
N LYS A 248 -31.41 -0.17 -1.80
CA LYS A 248 -30.80 0.58 -0.69
C LYS A 248 -29.39 1.03 -1.08
N PRO A 249 -28.95 2.25 -0.68
CA PRO A 249 -27.59 2.69 -0.94
C PRO A 249 -26.59 1.75 -0.27
N PHE A 250 -25.53 1.39 -0.99
CA PHE A 250 -24.44 0.58 -0.49
C PHE A 250 -23.20 1.46 -0.23
N VAL A 251 -22.54 1.26 0.91
CA VAL A 251 -21.21 1.80 1.22
C VAL A 251 -20.39 0.74 1.95
N SER A 252 -19.10 0.67 1.65
CA SER A 252 -18.18 -0.23 2.34
C SER A 252 -17.50 0.44 3.54
N GLU A 253 -16.90 -0.37 4.42
CA GLU A 253 -16.05 0.12 5.51
C GLU A 253 -14.95 1.07 5.02
N GLY A 254 -14.33 0.75 3.87
CA GLY A 254 -13.32 1.61 3.25
C GLY A 254 -13.87 2.98 2.86
N ASP A 255 -15.09 3.03 2.31
CA ASP A 255 -15.72 4.29 1.89
C ASP A 255 -16.04 5.17 3.10
N VAL A 256 -16.53 4.56 4.19
CA VAL A 256 -16.90 5.23 5.43
C VAL A 256 -15.68 5.74 6.19
N LEU A 257 -14.61 4.94 6.31
CA LEU A 257 -13.37 5.37 6.97
C LEU A 257 -12.65 6.45 6.16
N ALA A 258 -12.67 6.34 4.82
CA ALA A 258 -12.17 7.39 3.92
C ALA A 258 -12.95 8.69 4.11
N ALA A 259 -14.29 8.61 4.13
CA ALA A 259 -15.17 9.76 4.34
C ALA A 259 -14.93 10.41 5.70
N TRP A 260 -14.82 9.60 6.77
CA TRP A 260 -14.58 10.08 8.13
C TRP A 260 -13.23 10.81 8.24
N THR A 261 -12.16 10.23 7.69
CA THR A 261 -10.83 10.82 7.69
C THR A 261 -10.79 12.11 6.87
N THR A 262 -11.41 12.09 5.69
CA THR A 262 -11.47 13.24 4.79
C THR A 262 -12.25 14.40 5.41
N ARG A 263 -13.39 14.10 6.04
CA ARG A 263 -14.18 15.09 6.79
C ARG A 263 -13.40 15.68 7.94
N LEU A 264 -12.66 14.86 8.69
CA LEU A 264 -11.82 15.32 9.79
C LEU A 264 -10.76 16.31 9.31
N ILE A 265 -10.02 15.96 8.25
CA ILE A 265 -9.01 16.82 7.62
C ILE A 265 -9.64 18.12 7.08
N ALA A 266 -10.77 18.02 6.39
CA ALA A 266 -11.43 19.20 5.82
C ALA A 266 -11.99 20.14 6.89
N SER A 267 -12.42 19.58 8.03
CA SER A 267 -12.96 20.34 9.16
C SER A 267 -11.87 21.03 9.99
N SER A 268 -10.64 20.51 9.96
CA SER A 268 -9.49 21.18 10.61
C SER A 268 -8.85 22.27 9.74
N ASP A 269 -9.12 22.30 8.43
CA ASP A 269 -8.63 23.35 7.54
C ASP A 269 -9.53 24.61 7.59
N PRO A 270 -9.02 25.76 8.09
CA PRO A 270 -9.81 26.99 8.22
C PRO A 270 -10.17 27.63 6.87
N ARG A 271 -9.46 27.29 5.79
CA ARG A 271 -9.63 27.89 4.45
C ARG A 271 -10.90 27.43 3.75
N LYS A 272 -11.56 26.39 4.27
CA LYS A 272 -12.80 25.81 3.71
C LYS A 272 -12.69 25.41 2.23
N LEU A 273 -11.55 24.86 1.83
CA LEU A 273 -11.27 24.50 0.44
C LEU A 273 -12.07 23.26 -0.02
N PRO A 274 -12.27 23.08 -1.35
CA PRO A 274 -12.74 21.82 -1.90
C PRO A 274 -11.71 20.72 -1.62
N VAL A 275 -12.16 19.48 -1.55
CA VAL A 275 -11.28 18.35 -1.25
C VAL A 275 -11.32 17.36 -2.40
N THR A 276 -10.16 16.89 -2.81
CA THR A 276 -10.05 15.75 -3.71
C THR A 276 -9.39 14.62 -2.98
N THR A 277 -10.09 13.49 -2.87
CA THR A 277 -9.47 12.27 -2.34
C THR A 277 -8.94 11.43 -3.48
N LEU A 278 -7.73 10.90 -3.33
CA LEU A 278 -7.13 9.93 -4.23
C LEU A 278 -7.04 8.59 -3.50
N THR A 279 -7.76 7.58 -3.99
CA THR A 279 -7.76 6.23 -3.43
C THR A 279 -7.07 5.24 -4.37
N ALA A 280 -6.13 4.46 -3.85
CA ALA A 280 -5.48 3.41 -4.63
C ALA A 280 -6.46 2.27 -4.97
N VAL A 281 -6.49 1.87 -6.25
CA VAL A 281 -7.33 0.79 -6.79
C VAL A 281 -6.46 -0.34 -7.27
N ASN A 282 -6.64 -1.54 -6.70
CA ASN A 282 -5.97 -2.74 -7.18
C ASN A 282 -6.65 -3.27 -8.45
N LEU A 283 -5.93 -3.31 -9.57
CA LEU A 283 -6.49 -3.72 -10.86
C LEU A 283 -6.54 -5.25 -11.03
N ARG A 284 -5.85 -6.03 -10.18
CA ARG A 284 -5.88 -7.50 -10.21
C ARG A 284 -7.30 -8.08 -10.11
N TYR A 285 -8.18 -7.37 -9.41
CA TYR A 285 -9.57 -7.77 -9.20
C TYR A 285 -10.56 -7.07 -10.15
N ARG A 286 -10.05 -6.30 -11.12
CA ARG A 286 -10.86 -5.47 -12.02
C ARG A 286 -10.80 -5.92 -13.48
N PHE A 287 -9.84 -6.76 -13.83
CA PHE A 287 -9.72 -7.34 -15.17
C PHE A 287 -9.82 -8.86 -15.10
N LYS A 288 -10.62 -9.46 -15.97
CA LYS A 288 -10.84 -10.93 -15.99
C LYS A 288 -9.65 -11.73 -16.54
N SER A 289 -8.77 -11.14 -17.35
CA SER A 289 -7.74 -11.87 -18.11
C SER A 289 -6.49 -11.00 -18.30
N PRO A 290 -5.44 -11.18 -17.47
CA PRO A 290 -4.48 -12.28 -17.64
C PRO A 290 -4.06 -13.00 -16.33
N MET A 291 -4.77 -12.81 -15.23
CA MET A 291 -4.40 -13.35 -13.91
C MET A 291 -4.91 -14.78 -13.61
N GLN A 292 -5.40 -15.49 -14.63
CA GLN A 292 -5.93 -16.85 -14.49
C GLN A 292 -4.84 -17.94 -14.54
N THR A 293 -3.57 -17.55 -14.53
CA THR A 293 -2.44 -18.48 -14.48
C THR A 293 -2.09 -18.85 -13.04
N THR A 294 -1.59 -20.07 -12.84
CA THR A 294 -1.07 -20.50 -11.54
C THR A 294 0.18 -19.70 -11.19
N GLY A 295 0.05 -18.72 -10.30
CA GLY A 295 1.18 -17.90 -9.85
C GLY A 295 0.75 -16.61 -9.14
N VAL A 296 1.71 -15.75 -8.85
CA VAL A 296 1.48 -14.45 -8.21
C VAL A 296 2.14 -13.32 -9.00
N TYR A 297 1.34 -12.33 -9.42
CA TYR A 297 1.87 -11.08 -9.97
C TYR A 297 2.13 -10.10 -8.84
N THR A 298 3.40 -9.88 -8.54
CA THR A 298 3.85 -9.13 -7.36
C THR A 298 4.09 -7.65 -7.63
N GLN A 299 4.39 -7.28 -8.88
CA GLN A 299 4.67 -5.90 -9.28
C GLN A 299 3.46 -4.98 -9.15
N ASN A 300 3.69 -3.68 -9.20
CA ASN A 300 2.62 -2.69 -9.11
C ASN A 300 1.56 -2.92 -10.18
N LEU A 301 0.35 -3.24 -9.75
CA LEU A 301 -0.82 -3.30 -10.63
C LEU A 301 -2.00 -2.57 -9.99
N ALA A 302 -1.83 -1.26 -9.93
CA ALA A 302 -2.76 -0.33 -9.31
C ALA A 302 -3.00 0.90 -10.19
N SER A 303 -4.19 1.47 -10.06
CA SER A 303 -4.53 2.80 -10.55
C SER A 303 -5.02 3.66 -9.38
N ALA A 304 -5.42 4.89 -9.64
CA ALA A 304 -6.02 5.81 -8.67
C ALA A 304 -7.45 6.15 -9.07
N ALA A 305 -8.36 6.11 -8.10
CA ALA A 305 -9.70 6.68 -8.23
C ALA A 305 -9.80 7.98 -7.43
N TYR A 306 -10.48 8.97 -8.01
CA TYR A 306 -10.62 10.30 -7.45
C TYR A 306 -12.04 10.58 -6.98
N THR A 307 -12.21 11.22 -5.85
CA THR A 307 -13.51 11.75 -5.41
C THR A 307 -13.40 13.24 -5.22
N PHE A 308 -14.30 13.98 -5.86
CA PHE A 308 -14.32 15.43 -5.83
C PHE A 308 -15.41 15.90 -4.90
N LEU A 309 -15.02 16.53 -3.78
CA LEU A 309 -15.93 16.89 -2.70
C LEU A 309 -16.00 18.42 -2.55
N PRO A 310 -17.15 19.04 -2.83
CA PRO A 310 -17.35 20.46 -2.57
C PRO A 310 -17.19 20.82 -1.09
N PRO A 311 -16.81 22.07 -0.76
CA PRO A 311 -16.58 22.49 0.62
C PRO A 311 -17.73 22.23 1.59
N ALA A 312 -18.97 22.40 1.13
CA ALA A 312 -20.17 22.19 1.93
C ALA A 312 -20.42 20.70 2.20
N MET A 313 -20.21 19.84 1.20
CA MET A 313 -20.42 18.41 1.31
C MET A 313 -19.39 17.76 2.25
N VAL A 314 -18.10 18.05 2.07
CA VAL A 314 -17.02 17.39 2.83
C VAL A 314 -17.04 17.71 4.33
N ARG A 315 -17.73 18.79 4.73
CA ARG A 315 -17.93 19.19 6.13
C ARG A 315 -19.32 18.81 6.67
N GLY A 316 -20.16 18.24 5.81
CA GLY A 316 -21.52 17.82 6.11
C GLY A 316 -21.60 16.45 6.79
N PRO A 317 -22.76 15.76 6.66
CA PRO A 317 -22.95 14.41 7.17
C PRO A 317 -21.98 13.40 6.53
N LEU A 318 -21.67 12.33 7.25
CA LEU A 318 -20.75 11.28 6.84
C LEU A 318 -21.28 10.44 5.66
N GLY A 319 -22.58 10.13 5.68
CA GLY A 319 -23.24 9.29 4.66
C GLY A 319 -23.06 9.79 3.23
N PRO A 320 -23.40 11.05 2.91
CA PRO A 320 -23.20 11.63 1.58
C PRO A 320 -21.75 11.59 1.09
N ILE A 321 -20.78 11.81 1.98
CA ILE A 321 -19.36 11.75 1.62
C ILE A 321 -18.96 10.30 1.29
N ALA A 322 -19.39 9.33 2.10
CA ALA A 322 -19.13 7.91 1.86
C ALA A 322 -19.79 7.43 0.56
N LEU A 323 -21.02 7.87 0.28
CA LEU A 323 -21.73 7.56 -0.95
C LEU A 323 -21.03 8.19 -2.17
N ALA A 324 -20.56 9.43 -2.06
CA ALA A 324 -19.79 10.07 -3.12
C ALA A 324 -18.48 9.31 -3.41
N ASN A 325 -17.75 8.86 -2.38
CA ASN A 325 -16.56 8.03 -2.55
C ASN A 325 -16.87 6.75 -3.35
N ARG A 326 -17.95 6.06 -2.95
CA ARG A 326 -18.44 4.83 -3.58
C ARG A 326 -18.82 5.05 -5.05
N GLN A 327 -19.66 6.03 -5.33
CA GLN A 327 -20.14 6.33 -6.69
C GLN A 327 -18.99 6.69 -7.64
N HIS A 328 -18.05 7.54 -7.18
CA HIS A 328 -16.89 7.90 -7.98
C HIS A 328 -15.97 6.71 -8.22
N LEU A 329 -15.75 5.86 -7.20
CA LEU A 329 -14.98 4.64 -7.34
C LEU A 329 -15.61 3.70 -8.38
N GLU A 330 -16.92 3.49 -8.33
CA GLU A 330 -17.62 2.60 -9.27
C GLU A 330 -17.57 3.14 -10.69
N ALA A 331 -17.84 4.44 -10.87
CA ALA A 331 -17.79 5.11 -12.17
C ALA A 331 -16.39 5.08 -12.82
N GLN A 332 -15.32 5.03 -12.04
CA GLN A 332 -13.94 5.01 -12.55
C GLN A 332 -13.33 3.60 -12.65
N THR A 333 -13.96 2.59 -12.05
CA THR A 333 -13.39 1.24 -11.98
C THR A 333 -14.08 0.21 -12.86
N THR A 334 -14.87 0.68 -13.84
CA THR A 334 -15.30 -0.15 -14.98
C THR A 334 -14.09 -0.51 -15.84
N GLU A 335 -14.11 -1.67 -16.51
CA GLU A 335 -12.99 -2.07 -17.38
C GLU A 335 -12.65 -1.02 -18.46
N PRO A 336 -13.63 -0.41 -19.17
CA PRO A 336 -13.35 0.66 -20.13
C PRO A 336 -12.67 1.89 -19.52
N GLN A 337 -13.18 2.40 -18.40
CA GLN A 337 -12.60 3.57 -17.72
C GLN A 337 -11.19 3.31 -17.20
N LEU A 338 -10.94 2.11 -16.68
CA LEU A 338 -9.61 1.69 -16.25
C LEU A 338 -8.64 1.58 -17.44
N ARG A 339 -9.08 1.07 -18.58
CA ARG A 339 -8.25 1.06 -19.81
C ARG A 339 -7.95 2.48 -20.28
N ALA A 340 -8.95 3.36 -20.29
CA ALA A 340 -8.80 4.75 -20.72
C ALA A 340 -7.76 5.52 -19.88
N ILE A 341 -7.85 5.42 -18.55
CA ILE A 341 -6.88 6.09 -17.68
C ILE A 341 -5.49 5.45 -17.78
N MET A 342 -5.38 4.13 -17.91
CA MET A 342 -4.09 3.46 -18.06
C MET A 342 -3.41 3.79 -19.38
N ARG A 343 -4.15 3.91 -20.50
CA ARG A 343 -3.60 4.44 -21.77
C ARG A 343 -3.03 5.84 -21.59
N THR A 344 -3.75 6.70 -20.88
CA THR A 344 -3.27 8.05 -20.56
C THR A 344 -1.97 8.00 -19.75
N VAL A 345 -1.93 7.21 -18.68
CA VAL A 345 -0.71 7.02 -17.86
C VAL A 345 0.48 6.55 -18.70
N MET A 346 0.26 5.59 -19.60
CA MET A 346 1.31 5.05 -20.47
C MET A 346 1.80 6.08 -21.49
N ALA A 347 0.89 6.80 -22.16
CA ALA A 347 1.26 7.83 -23.12
C ALA A 347 2.02 9.01 -22.47
N GLU A 348 1.70 9.34 -21.22
CA GLU A 348 2.37 10.41 -20.47
C GLU A 348 3.75 9.95 -19.95
N LYS A 349 3.86 8.66 -19.54
CA LYS A 349 5.16 8.02 -19.22
C LYS A 349 6.13 8.11 -20.40
N GLU A 350 5.67 7.87 -21.63
CA GLU A 350 6.49 8.01 -22.84
C GLU A 350 7.00 9.44 -23.06
N LYS A 351 6.23 10.45 -22.64
CA LYS A 351 6.61 11.87 -22.69
C LYS A 351 7.50 12.32 -21.52
N LYS A 352 7.86 11.41 -20.60
CA LYS A 352 8.54 11.71 -19.33
C LYS A 352 7.76 12.69 -18.43
N ASP A 353 6.46 12.87 -18.64
CA ASP A 353 5.58 13.62 -17.74
C ASP A 353 4.72 12.61 -16.96
N THR A 354 5.03 12.43 -15.69
CA THR A 354 4.29 11.48 -14.84
C THR A 354 3.25 12.15 -13.97
N THR A 355 3.05 13.48 -14.11
CA THR A 355 2.18 14.22 -13.21
C THR A 355 0.74 14.20 -13.72
N LEU A 356 0.00 13.19 -13.26
CA LEU A 356 -1.45 13.12 -13.45
C LEU A 356 -2.17 13.48 -12.15
N LEU A 357 -2.66 14.71 -12.10
CA LEU A 357 -3.48 15.21 -11.00
C LEU A 357 -4.82 15.69 -11.54
N PHE A 358 -5.89 15.33 -10.83
CA PHE A 358 -7.26 15.66 -11.22
C PHE A 358 -7.96 16.39 -10.08
N GLY A 359 -8.78 17.39 -10.41
CA GLY A 359 -9.58 18.16 -9.47
C GLY A 359 -9.42 19.67 -9.63
N GLU A 360 -9.74 20.41 -8.57
CA GLU A 360 -9.64 21.86 -8.56
C GLU A 360 -8.21 22.33 -8.22
N PRO A 361 -7.66 23.37 -8.87
CA PRO A 361 -6.30 23.86 -8.57
C PRO A 361 -6.11 24.32 -7.12
N ASN A 362 -7.18 24.75 -6.47
CA ASN A 362 -7.22 25.17 -5.07
C ASN A 362 -7.70 24.06 -4.10
N MET A 363 -7.75 22.80 -4.53
CA MET A 363 -8.19 21.69 -3.69
C MET A 363 -7.22 21.37 -2.55
N LEU A 364 -7.73 20.79 -1.47
CA LEU A 364 -6.96 20.01 -0.52
C LEU A 364 -6.89 18.56 -1.02
N LEU A 365 -5.68 18.07 -1.31
CA LEU A 365 -5.48 16.71 -1.78
C LEU A 365 -5.33 15.77 -0.57
N VAL A 366 -6.18 14.75 -0.49
CA VAL A 366 -6.14 13.72 0.56
C VAL A 366 -5.84 12.37 -0.08
N LEU A 367 -4.69 11.78 0.26
CA LEU A 367 -4.29 10.46 -0.23
C LEU A 367 -4.76 9.37 0.73
N ILE A 368 -5.50 8.39 0.21
CA ILE A 368 -6.05 7.29 1.00
C ILE A 368 -5.56 5.97 0.40
N SER A 369 -4.85 5.18 1.22
CA SER A 369 -4.47 3.82 0.86
C SER A 369 -5.19 2.84 1.79
N ASN A 370 -5.96 1.92 1.20
CA ASN A 370 -6.72 0.92 1.95
C ASN A 370 -6.06 -0.45 1.84
N TRP A 371 -5.46 -0.90 2.95
CA TRP A 371 -4.71 -2.15 3.03
C TRP A 371 -5.53 -3.32 3.60
N THR A 372 -6.79 -3.11 3.95
CA THR A 372 -7.63 -4.13 4.63
C THR A 372 -7.78 -5.41 3.80
N LYS A 373 -7.94 -5.29 2.47
CA LYS A 373 -8.03 -6.44 1.57
C LYS A 373 -6.73 -7.24 1.44
N ALA A 374 -5.57 -6.61 1.69
CA ALA A 374 -4.28 -7.30 1.66
C ALA A 374 -4.10 -8.24 2.86
N LYS A 375 -4.87 -8.09 3.95
CA LYS A 375 -4.86 -9.00 5.12
C LYS A 375 -3.44 -9.37 5.58
N ILE A 376 -2.52 -8.40 5.60
CA ILE A 376 -1.08 -8.61 5.82
C ILE A 376 -0.80 -9.41 7.10
N MET A 377 -1.53 -9.11 8.17
CA MET A 377 -1.40 -9.82 9.46
C MET A 377 -1.72 -11.32 9.38
N GLN A 378 -2.56 -11.74 8.42
CA GLN A 378 -2.91 -13.15 8.20
C GLN A 378 -1.98 -13.83 7.19
N ALA A 379 -1.25 -13.04 6.38
CA ALA A 379 -0.36 -13.56 5.35
C ALA A 379 1.01 -13.99 5.91
N ALA A 380 1.46 -13.37 7.01
CA ALA A 380 2.68 -13.74 7.71
C ALA A 380 2.37 -14.74 8.83
N ASP A 381 2.62 -16.02 8.60
CA ASP A 381 2.58 -17.05 9.63
C ASP A 381 4.01 -17.54 9.94
N PHE A 382 4.62 -16.91 10.93
CA PHE A 382 5.95 -17.27 11.42
C PHE A 382 5.89 -18.10 12.70
N SER A 383 4.75 -18.75 13.00
CA SER A 383 4.59 -19.56 14.20
C SER A 383 5.63 -20.70 14.30
N LEU A 384 6.05 -21.26 13.17
CA LEU A 384 7.13 -22.26 13.09
C LEU A 384 8.54 -21.67 13.25
N GLY A 385 8.66 -20.34 13.29
CA GLY A 385 9.86 -19.60 13.59
C GLY A 385 10.13 -19.41 15.08
N ARG A 386 9.28 -19.92 15.98
CA ARG A 386 9.48 -19.76 17.43
C ARG A 386 10.77 -20.40 17.91
N ALA A 387 11.50 -19.70 18.80
CA ALA A 387 12.71 -20.23 19.43
C ALA A 387 12.40 -21.53 20.22
N LYS A 388 13.34 -22.50 20.18
CA LYS A 388 13.18 -23.80 20.88
C LYS A 388 12.93 -23.57 22.38
N GLY A 389 11.79 -24.05 22.89
CA GLY A 389 11.51 -24.08 24.34
C GLY A 389 10.13 -23.59 24.81
N GLN A 390 9.29 -23.03 23.94
CA GLN A 390 7.94 -22.55 24.34
C GLN A 390 6.80 -23.40 23.75
N ARG A 391 6.01 -24.01 24.64
CA ARG A 391 4.80 -24.79 24.30
C ARG A 391 3.68 -23.90 23.77
N GLN A 392 2.87 -24.50 22.91
CA GLN A 392 1.69 -23.95 22.26
C GLN A 392 0.66 -23.46 23.29
N GLY A 393 0.55 -22.15 23.48
CA GLY A 393 -0.66 -21.54 24.04
C GLY A 393 -1.70 -21.45 22.91
N LEU A 394 -2.62 -22.40 22.86
CA LEU A 394 -3.77 -22.40 21.96
C LEU A 394 -4.56 -21.09 22.12
N ILE A 395 -4.47 -20.19 21.14
CA ILE A 395 -5.47 -19.15 20.95
C ILE A 395 -6.50 -19.73 19.98
N ASN A 396 -7.56 -20.30 20.55
CA ASN A 396 -8.79 -20.57 19.80
C ASN A 396 -9.30 -19.24 19.24
N GLN A 397 -9.20 -19.06 17.93
CA GLN A 397 -10.01 -18.07 17.23
C GLN A 397 -11.40 -18.69 17.04
N ALA A 398 -12.38 -18.18 17.80
CA ALA A 398 -13.79 -18.38 17.52
C ALA A 398 -14.26 -17.30 16.53
N PRO A 399 -15.30 -17.59 15.72
CA PRO A 399 -15.47 -17.12 14.34
C PRO A 399 -15.71 -15.61 14.13
#